data_AF-A0A849EB95-F1
#
_entry.id   AF-A0A849EB95-F1
#
_cell.length_a   1.000
_cell.length_b   1.000
_cell.length_c   1.000
_cell.angle_alpha   90.00
_cell.angle_beta   90.00
_cell.angle_gamma   90.00
#
_symmetry.space_group_name_H-M   'P 1'
#
loop_
_entity.id
_entity.type
_entity.pdbx_description
1 polymer ?
#
loop_
_entity_poly.entity_id
_entity_poly.type
_entity_poly.pdbx_seq_one_letter_code
_entity_poly.pdbx_strand_id
1 'polypeptide(L)'
;MAQAGLQAGVLSCRGEGGWGAIITSKKRFRCAFSSSDGSVRGRYTAVITKFGLDIGVTSQTALTWLVFGPAEVVGDNYVAGSIAGSYAGVGADAAFGVGAGANVLVGGGPGSFTLQPVSIQVQTGLSIAAGVQTLDLQYVGPVE
;
A
#
# COMPACT_ATOMS: atom_id res chain seq x y z
N MET A 1 1.08 18.53 -17.18
CA MET A 1 2.05 17.41 -17.28
C MET A 1 2.33 16.95 -15.86
N ALA A 2 2.06 15.69 -15.51
CA ALA A 2 2.43 15.19 -14.19
C ALA A 2 3.96 15.20 -14.11
N GLN A 3 4.56 15.98 -13.21
CA GLN A 3 5.98 15.80 -12.90
C GLN A 3 6.13 14.34 -12.45
N ALA A 4 6.86 13.54 -13.21
CA ALA A 4 7.20 12.19 -12.78
C ALA A 4 8.03 12.35 -11.51
N GLY A 5 7.43 12.03 -10.36
CA GLY A 5 8.12 12.08 -9.07
C GLY A 5 9.36 11.19 -9.11
N LEU A 6 10.38 11.53 -8.33
CA LEU A 6 11.53 10.67 -8.12
C LEU A 6 11.12 9.52 -7.19
N GLN A 7 11.70 8.34 -7.43
CA GLN A 7 11.47 7.20 -6.56
C GLN A 7 12.09 7.48 -5.18
N ALA A 8 11.23 7.65 -4.18
CA ALA A 8 11.62 7.85 -2.79
C ALA A 8 12.06 6.54 -2.13
N GLY A 9 11.46 5.42 -2.53
CA GLY A 9 11.74 4.10 -1.97
C GLY A 9 10.64 3.08 -2.20
N VAL A 10 10.53 2.13 -1.26
CA VAL A 10 9.61 1.01 -1.28
C VAL A 10 8.86 0.93 0.05
N LEU A 11 7.54 0.83 -0.01
CA LEU A 11 6.68 0.54 1.13
C LEU A 11 6.27 -0.94 1.09
N SER A 12 6.73 -1.72 2.08
CA SER A 12 6.40 -3.14 2.23
C SER A 12 5.44 -3.35 3.39
N CYS A 13 4.31 -3.98 3.13
CA CYS A 13 3.24 -4.19 4.09
C CYS A 13 2.87 -5.67 4.23
N ARG A 14 2.60 -6.10 5.46
CA ARG A 14 2.12 -7.43 5.81
C ARG A 14 0.88 -7.35 6.68
N GLY A 15 -0.17 -8.04 6.27
CA GLY A 15 -1.43 -8.16 6.98
C GLY A 15 -1.67 -9.59 7.41
N GLU A 16 -2.26 -9.76 8.58
CA GLU A 16 -2.83 -11.03 9.00
C GLU A 16 -4.18 -11.23 8.29
N GLY A 17 -4.57 -12.48 8.07
CA GLY A 17 -5.76 -12.83 7.31
C GLY A 17 -7.04 -12.19 7.83
N GLY A 18 -7.98 -11.92 6.92
CA GLY A 18 -9.25 -11.26 7.22
C GLY A 18 -10.38 -11.75 6.34
N TRP A 19 -11.60 -11.63 6.85
CA TRP A 19 -12.84 -12.01 6.18
C TRP A 19 -13.42 -10.77 5.47
N GLY A 20 -13.81 -10.90 4.19
CA GLY A 20 -14.47 -9.85 3.41
C GLY A 20 -15.95 -10.14 3.21
N ALA A 21 -16.81 -9.14 3.38
CA ALA A 21 -18.25 -9.25 3.14
C ALA A 21 -18.67 -8.32 1.97
N ILE A 22 -19.03 -8.95 0.84
CA ILE A 22 -19.81 -8.61 -0.38
C ILE A 22 -19.94 -7.14 -0.86
N ILE A 23 -19.77 -6.10 -0.05
CA ILE A 23 -19.90 -4.69 -0.43
C ILE A 23 -18.71 -3.84 0.04
N THR A 24 -18.14 -4.12 1.21
CA THR A 24 -17.02 -3.35 1.76
C THR A 24 -16.15 -4.23 2.65
N SER A 25 -14.84 -4.24 2.40
CA SER A 25 -13.87 -4.90 3.28
C SER A 25 -12.86 -3.91 3.83
N LYS A 26 -12.38 -4.16 5.04
CA LYS A 26 -11.36 -3.32 5.69
C LYS A 26 -10.28 -4.21 6.29
N LYS A 27 -9.03 -3.98 5.90
CA LYS A 27 -7.86 -4.77 6.36
C LYS A 27 -6.78 -3.84 6.88
N ARG A 28 -6.14 -4.24 7.98
CA ARG A 28 -5.03 -3.51 8.61
C ARG A 28 -3.71 -4.24 8.33
N PHE A 29 -2.68 -3.45 8.03
CA PHE A 29 -1.35 -3.93 7.68
C PHE A 29 -0.29 -3.24 8.53
N ARG A 30 0.77 -3.98 8.85
CA ARG A 30 2.02 -3.44 9.38
C ARG A 30 2.97 -3.21 8.22
N CYS A 31 3.55 -2.02 8.15
CA CYS A 31 4.34 -1.59 7.01
C CYS A 31 5.71 -1.05 7.43
N ALA A 32 6.70 -1.22 6.56
CA ALA A 32 8.01 -0.60 6.66
C ALA A 32 8.31 0.14 5.36
N PHE A 33 8.81 1.37 5.49
CA PHE A 33 9.29 2.14 4.35
C PHE A 33 10.82 2.07 4.30
N SER A 34 11.35 1.62 3.17
CA SER A 34 12.77 1.61 2.88
C SER A 34 13.06 2.62 1.77
N SER A 35 14.04 3.50 1.96
CA SER A 35 14.44 4.42 0.90
C SER A 35 15.19 3.67 -0.21
N SER A 36 15.41 4.35 -1.34
CA SER A 36 16.06 3.80 -2.53
C SER A 36 17.50 3.30 -2.28
N ASP A 37 18.14 3.77 -1.20
CA ASP A 37 19.44 3.28 -0.71
C ASP A 37 19.35 1.99 0.14
N GLY A 38 18.13 1.47 0.36
CA GLY A 38 17.86 0.26 1.15
C GLY A 38 17.71 0.50 2.65
N SER A 39 17.95 1.71 3.14
CA SER A 39 17.82 2.02 4.57
C SER A 39 16.34 2.12 4.98
N VAL A 40 15.97 1.46 6.08
CA VAL A 40 14.59 1.49 6.59
C VAL A 40 14.39 2.83 7.32
N ARG A 41 13.50 3.68 6.80
CA ARG A 41 13.28 5.05 7.27
C ARG A 41 12.11 5.19 8.23
N GLY A 42 11.32 4.14 8.44
CA GLY A 42 10.25 4.15 9.46
C GLY A 42 9.22 3.04 9.34
N ARG A 43 8.45 2.88 10.43
CA ARG A 43 7.33 1.95 10.56
C ARG A 43 6.00 2.70 10.36
N TYR A 44 5.07 2.03 9.68
CA TYR A 44 3.75 2.56 9.37
C TYR A 44 2.67 1.52 9.65
N THR A 45 1.45 2.00 9.91
CA THR A 45 0.23 1.19 9.77
C THR A 45 -0.49 1.61 8.50
N ALA A 46 -0.89 0.66 7.68
CA ALA A 46 -1.83 0.93 6.59
C ALA A 46 -3.21 0.31 6.89
N VAL A 47 -4.26 1.04 6.58
CA VAL A 47 -5.64 0.53 6.60
C VAL A 47 -6.20 0.64 5.20
N ILE A 48 -6.48 -0.51 4.58
CA ILE A 48 -7.05 -0.56 3.24
C ILE A 48 -8.52 -0.86 3.34
N THR A 49 -9.33 -0.01 2.74
CA THR A 49 -10.77 -0.22 2.60
C THR A 49 -11.08 -0.46 1.13
N LYS A 50 -11.69 -1.60 0.79
CA LYS A 50 -12.12 -1.92 -0.57
C LYS A 50 -13.63 -1.79 -0.68
N PHE A 51 -14.07 -1.14 -1.74
CA PHE A 51 -15.48 -0.98 -2.12
C PHE A 51 -15.69 -1.64 -3.49
N GLY A 52 -16.51 -2.67 -3.52
CA GLY A 52 -16.75 -3.45 -4.73
C GLY A 52 -17.09 -4.90 -4.41
N LEU A 53 -16.93 -5.75 -5.43
CA LEU A 53 -17.05 -7.18 -5.25
C LEU A 53 -15.81 -7.64 -4.50
N ASP A 54 -15.95 -8.05 -3.24
CA ASP A 54 -14.88 -8.68 -2.46
C ASP A 54 -15.47 -9.88 -1.73
N ILE A 55 -15.27 -11.05 -2.33
CA ILE A 55 -15.79 -12.32 -1.81
C ILE A 55 -14.59 -13.20 -1.52
N GLY A 56 -14.41 -13.55 -0.25
CA GLY A 56 -13.48 -14.60 0.10
C GLY A 56 -12.81 -14.45 1.46
N VAL A 57 -11.92 -15.40 1.70
CA VAL A 57 -11.10 -15.49 2.90
C VAL A 57 -9.65 -15.55 2.46
N THR A 58 -8.85 -14.61 2.95
CA THR A 58 -7.39 -14.60 2.75
C THR A 58 -6.71 -14.76 4.10
N SER A 59 -5.71 -15.64 4.19
CA SER A 59 -4.99 -15.94 5.44
C SER A 59 -3.72 -15.12 5.63
N GLN A 60 -3.04 -14.78 4.53
CA GLN A 60 -1.84 -13.94 4.53
C GLN A 60 -1.90 -13.04 3.31
N THR A 61 -1.50 -11.78 3.48
CA THR A 61 -1.48 -10.81 2.38
C THR A 61 -0.24 -9.93 2.52
N ALA A 62 0.60 -9.95 1.47
CA ALA A 62 1.79 -9.12 1.37
C ALA A 62 1.62 -8.13 0.21
N LEU A 63 1.85 -6.85 0.51
CA LEU A 63 1.70 -5.74 -0.43
C LEU A 63 3.01 -4.98 -0.52
N THR A 64 3.43 -4.64 -1.74
CA THR A 64 4.63 -3.85 -1.97
C THR A 64 4.32 -2.74 -2.97
N TRP A 65 4.66 -1.51 -2.60
CA TRP A 65 4.51 -0.32 -3.43
C TRP A 65 5.83 0.39 -3.63
N LEU A 66 6.07 0.87 -4.86
CA LEU A 66 7.02 1.94 -5.12
C LEU A 66 6.42 3.26 -4.64
N VAL A 67 7.22 4.04 -3.94
CA VAL A 67 6.83 5.37 -3.46
C VAL A 67 7.54 6.41 -4.33
N PHE A 68 6.77 7.31 -4.93
CA PHE A 68 7.30 8.44 -5.70
C PHE A 68 6.87 9.76 -5.08
N GLY A 69 7.76 10.76 -5.11
CA GLY A 69 7.48 12.10 -4.60
C GLY A 69 8.27 13.20 -5.32
N PRO A 70 7.99 14.47 -5.03
CA PRO A 70 8.74 15.61 -5.56
C PRO A 70 10.23 15.56 -5.16
N ALA A 71 11.10 16.08 -6.03
CA ALA A 71 12.55 16.06 -5.80
C ALA A 71 12.97 16.79 -4.52
N GLU A 72 12.17 17.77 -4.11
CA GLU A 72 12.39 18.64 -2.97
C GLU A 72 12.20 17.93 -1.62
N VAL A 73 11.50 16.78 -1.60
CA VAL A 73 11.09 16.08 -0.36
C VAL A 73 11.51 14.60 -0.33
N VAL A 74 12.40 14.20 -1.24
CA VAL A 74 12.99 12.85 -1.31
C VAL A 74 14.49 12.89 -1.06
N GLY A 75 15.11 11.71 -0.91
CA GLY A 75 16.55 11.58 -0.67
C GLY A 75 16.95 12.10 0.72
N ASP A 76 17.95 12.97 0.78
CA ASP A 76 18.44 13.57 2.03
C ASP A 76 17.43 14.51 2.69
N ASN A 77 16.51 15.08 1.91
CA ASN A 77 15.44 15.95 2.41
C ASN A 77 14.21 15.16 2.90
N TYR A 78 14.27 13.82 2.88
CA TYR A 78 13.17 12.98 3.35
C TYR A 78 12.93 13.17 4.85
N VAL A 79 11.71 13.56 5.20
CA VAL A 79 11.26 13.65 6.59
C VAL A 79 10.49 12.39 6.97
N ALA A 80 10.81 11.78 8.11
CA ALA A 80 10.08 10.63 8.62
C ALA A 80 8.59 10.95 8.79
N GLY A 81 7.73 10.06 8.28
CA GLY A 81 6.28 10.27 8.29
C GLY A 81 5.73 11.11 7.14
N SER A 82 6.56 11.68 6.26
CA SER A 82 6.13 12.52 5.13
C SER A 82 5.23 11.80 4.12
N ILE A 83 5.31 10.47 4.06
CA ILE A 83 4.45 9.65 3.20
C ILE A 83 3.13 9.25 3.89
N ALA A 84 2.90 9.65 5.15
CA ALA A 84 1.62 9.40 5.81
C ALA A 84 0.51 10.21 5.13
N GLY A 85 -0.67 9.62 4.99
CA GLY A 85 -1.78 10.24 4.30
C GLY A 85 -2.80 9.23 3.77
N SER A 86 -3.83 9.77 3.12
CA SER A 86 -4.89 8.97 2.50
C SER A 86 -4.65 8.88 1.00
N TYR A 87 -4.67 7.65 0.50
CA TYR A 87 -4.47 7.29 -0.90
C TYR A 87 -5.75 6.64 -1.44
N ALA A 88 -6.06 6.82 -2.72
CA ALA A 88 -7.24 6.22 -3.33
C ALA A 88 -6.91 5.66 -4.71
N GLY A 89 -7.60 4.61 -5.12
CA GLY A 89 -7.42 4.08 -6.46
C GLY A 89 -8.24 2.83 -6.70
N VAL A 90 -7.78 2.00 -7.64
CA VAL A 90 -8.52 0.82 -8.09
C VAL A 90 -7.68 -0.43 -7.89
N GLY A 91 -8.32 -1.55 -7.58
CA GLY A 91 -7.66 -2.82 -7.36
C GLY A 91 -8.48 -3.99 -7.89
N ALA A 92 -7.78 -5.06 -8.25
CA ALA A 92 -8.36 -6.34 -8.58
C ALA A 92 -7.44 -7.47 -8.08
N ASP A 93 -8.01 -8.48 -7.44
CA ASP A 93 -7.30 -9.59 -6.83
C ASP A 93 -8.06 -10.91 -7.03
N ALA A 94 -7.34 -12.01 -7.22
CA ALA A 94 -7.92 -13.35 -7.32
C ALA A 94 -7.01 -14.40 -6.67
N ALA A 95 -7.59 -15.31 -5.88
CA ALA A 95 -6.87 -16.35 -5.16
C ALA A 95 -7.64 -17.67 -5.10
N PHE A 96 -6.93 -18.76 -5.38
CA PHE A 96 -7.37 -20.15 -5.16
C PHE A 96 -6.19 -20.96 -4.62
N GLY A 97 -5.99 -20.92 -3.31
CA GLY A 97 -4.74 -21.36 -2.68
C GLY A 97 -3.73 -20.21 -2.66
N VAL A 98 -2.91 -20.06 -3.70
CA VAL A 98 -2.01 -18.91 -3.89
C VAL A 98 -2.57 -18.02 -5.00
N GLY A 99 -2.67 -16.72 -4.73
CA GLY A 99 -3.29 -15.73 -5.60
C GLY A 99 -2.40 -14.53 -5.86
N ALA A 100 -2.78 -13.80 -6.90
CA ALA A 100 -2.15 -12.56 -7.33
C ALA A 100 -3.17 -11.41 -7.32
N GLY A 101 -2.68 -10.20 -7.05
CA GLY A 101 -3.49 -8.98 -7.12
C GLY A 101 -2.72 -7.79 -7.68
N ALA A 102 -3.44 -6.84 -8.26
CA ALA A 102 -2.91 -5.59 -8.80
C ALA A 102 -3.70 -4.41 -8.23
N ASN A 103 -3.00 -3.45 -7.65
CA ASN A 103 -3.60 -2.40 -6.83
C ASN A 103 -2.98 -1.04 -7.14
N VAL A 104 -3.62 -0.26 -8.01
CA VAL A 104 -3.13 1.06 -8.41
C VAL A 104 -3.71 2.10 -7.45
N LEU A 105 -2.85 2.78 -6.70
CA LEU A 105 -3.22 3.83 -5.75
C LEU A 105 -2.60 5.16 -6.20
N VAL A 106 -3.42 6.20 -6.34
CA VAL A 106 -2.99 7.52 -6.80
C VAL A 106 -3.41 8.58 -5.78
N GLY A 107 -2.46 9.47 -5.49
CA GLY A 107 -2.60 10.57 -4.53
C GLY A 107 -2.30 10.13 -3.10
N GLY A 108 -1.67 10.99 -2.30
CA GLY A 108 -1.68 10.87 -0.84
C GLY A 108 -0.60 11.68 -0.12
N GLY A 109 -1.02 12.27 1.01
CA GLY A 109 -0.20 12.96 2.02
C GLY A 109 0.25 14.39 1.67
N PRO A 110 0.53 15.25 2.68
CA PRO A 110 1.21 16.52 2.44
C PRO A 110 2.54 16.26 1.72
N GLY A 111 2.71 16.79 0.51
CA GLY A 111 3.91 16.57 -0.31
C GLY A 111 3.71 15.77 -1.60
N SER A 112 2.48 15.45 -2.01
CA SER A 112 2.18 14.89 -3.34
C SER A 112 2.84 13.54 -3.64
N PHE A 113 2.93 12.67 -2.65
CA PHE A 113 3.45 11.32 -2.84
C PHE A 113 2.45 10.41 -3.57
N THR A 114 2.96 9.43 -4.30
CA THR A 114 2.15 8.41 -5.00
C THR A 114 2.69 7.01 -4.72
N LEU A 115 1.77 6.04 -4.62
CA LEU A 115 2.08 4.64 -4.29
C LEU A 115 1.75 3.75 -5.48
N GLN A 116 2.75 3.39 -6.27
CA GLN A 116 2.56 2.52 -7.43
C GLN A 116 2.78 1.05 -7.07
N PRO A 117 1.87 0.14 -7.42
CA PRO A 117 2.05 -1.28 -7.17
C PRO A 117 3.26 -1.78 -7.96
N VAL A 118 4.16 -2.54 -7.31
CA VAL A 118 5.37 -3.02 -7.99
C VAL A 118 5.01 -3.99 -9.11
N SER A 119 3.96 -4.80 -8.99
CA SER A 119 3.33 -5.58 -10.10
C SER A 119 2.43 -6.71 -9.60
N ILE A 120 2.76 -7.37 -8.49
CA ILE A 120 2.02 -8.57 -8.03
C ILE A 120 1.93 -8.56 -6.50
N GLN A 121 0.72 -8.47 -6.01
CA GLN A 121 0.37 -8.70 -4.62
C GLN A 121 0.25 -10.20 -4.38
N VAL A 122 0.89 -10.74 -3.34
CA VAL A 122 0.82 -12.18 -3.03
C VAL A 122 -0.15 -12.37 -1.87
N GLN A 123 -1.16 -13.20 -2.12
CA GLN A 123 -2.15 -13.56 -1.10
C GLN A 123 -2.42 -15.06 -1.11
N THR A 124 -2.74 -15.60 0.05
CA THR A 124 -3.12 -17.01 0.19
C THR A 124 -4.56 -17.10 0.67
N GLY A 125 -5.38 -17.91 0.00
CA GLY A 125 -6.78 -18.13 0.35
C GLY A 125 -7.68 -18.40 -0.85
N LEU A 126 -8.99 -18.25 -0.63
CA LEU A 126 -10.02 -18.36 -1.66
C LEU A 126 -10.74 -17.02 -1.73
N SER A 127 -10.42 -16.20 -2.73
CA SER A 127 -11.04 -14.87 -2.86
C SER A 127 -11.04 -14.32 -4.28
N ILE A 128 -12.05 -13.50 -4.60
CA ILE A 128 -12.10 -12.63 -5.76
C ILE A 128 -12.47 -11.23 -5.27
N ALA A 129 -11.64 -10.24 -5.62
CA ALA A 129 -11.85 -8.84 -5.31
C ALA A 129 -11.68 -7.97 -6.55
N ALA A 130 -12.55 -6.99 -6.75
CA ALA A 130 -12.38 -5.93 -7.74
C ALA A 130 -13.16 -4.68 -7.32
N GLY A 131 -12.54 -3.51 -7.40
CA GLY A 131 -13.22 -2.27 -7.08
C GLY A 131 -12.31 -1.08 -6.80
N VAL A 132 -12.90 -0.07 -6.15
CA VAL A 132 -12.19 1.10 -5.65
C VAL A 132 -11.66 0.78 -4.26
N GLN A 133 -10.50 1.32 -3.93
CA GLN A 133 -9.91 1.14 -2.62
C GLN A 133 -9.29 2.44 -2.11
N THR A 134 -9.35 2.62 -0.81
CA THR A 134 -8.62 3.66 -0.08
C THR A 134 -7.57 3.02 0.79
N LEU A 135 -6.44 3.72 0.98
CA LEU A 135 -5.38 3.34 1.89
C LEU A 135 -5.09 4.54 2.80
N ASP A 136 -5.31 4.37 4.10
CA ASP A 136 -4.88 5.33 5.11
C ASP A 136 -3.54 4.86 5.70
N LEU A 137 -2.47 5.63 5.43
CA LEU A 137 -1.12 5.36 5.92
C LEU A 137 -0.81 6.25 7.11
N GLN A 138 -0.48 5.63 8.24
CA GLN A 138 -0.18 6.32 9.50
C GLN A 138 1.25 6.01 9.93
N TYR A 139 2.03 7.05 10.22
CA TYR A 139 3.37 6.92 10.77
C TYR A 139 3.29 6.43 12.22
N VAL A 140 4.05 5.37 12.53
CA VAL A 140 4.08 4.78 13.88
C VAL A 140 5.34 5.20 14.63
N GLY A 141 6.46 5.36 13.92
CA GLY A 141 7.73 5.74 14.52
C GLY A 141 8.95 5.21 13.76
N PRO A 142 10.16 5.49 14.28
CA PRO A 142 11.41 4.96 13.73
C PRO A 142 11.49 3.44 13.90
N VAL A 143 12.48 2.85 13.24
CA VAL A 143 12.87 1.46 13.42
C VAL A 143 13.85 1.44 14.59
N GLU A 144 13.44 0.84 15.71
CA GLU A 144 14.33 0.54 16.84
C GLU A 144 15.41 -0.46 16.46
#